data_AF-A0A139D1E4-F1
#
_entry.id   AF-A0A139D1E4-F1
#
_cell.length_a   1.000
_cell.length_b   1.000
_cell.length_c   1.000
_cell.angle_alpha   90.00
_cell.angle_beta   90.00
_cell.angle_gamma   90.00
#
_symmetry.space_group_name_H-M   'P 1'
#
loop_
_entity.id
_entity.type
_entity.pdbx_description
1 polymer ?
#
loop_
_entity_poly.entity_id
_entity_poly.type
_entity_poly.pdbx_seq_one_letter_code
_entity_poly.pdbx_strand_id
1 'polypeptide(L)'
;MKPTRTTGRLHFDDLSPQRFEDLSLAMIYRINHWTEIYHYGKTGADDGIDIYAEDELNNGKKRVWNIQCKRHKKFKKNQLEKVIDKIIAKNEKIPDILLLIVACDISKKNIEHFKDYAIENGINNARIWTSSVIESKLYAERHDLLFSFFGVNLNFKKRNKIASIRRNINLKQKMKKDFLKKSIKPQETLYQPYKKFNYSEVLIRSIDDTSYPEVEKDNLGISSWFKVEIYNFYYNGLEVILNLKKCIIDENWNWDVVEYDDTERKKKI
;
A
#
# COMPACT_ATOMS: atom_id res chain seq x y z
N MET A 1 3.99 -6.10 -24.05
CA MET A 1 3.55 -6.22 -22.64
C MET A 1 2.52 -5.12 -22.38
N LYS A 2 1.22 -5.45 -22.25
CA LYS A 2 0.18 -4.44 -21.96
C LYS A 2 0.20 -4.14 -20.45
N PRO A 3 0.45 -2.90 -20.00
CA PRO A 3 0.43 -2.57 -18.58
C PRO A 3 -0.99 -2.80 -18.04
N THR A 4 -1.14 -3.74 -17.10
CA THR A 4 -2.44 -4.25 -16.62
C THR A 4 -3.04 -3.44 -15.47
N ARG A 5 -2.43 -2.29 -15.14
CA ARG A 5 -3.02 -1.28 -14.25
C ARG A 5 -2.30 0.02 -14.52
N THR A 6 -2.91 0.89 -15.29
CA THR A 6 -2.62 2.32 -15.17
C THR A 6 -2.96 2.65 -13.72
N THR A 7 -1.97 3.02 -12.90
CA THR A 7 -2.26 3.90 -11.77
C THR A 7 -2.79 5.17 -12.44
N GLY A 8 -4.10 5.19 -12.64
CA GLY A 8 -4.76 6.19 -13.47
C GLY A 8 -4.45 7.59 -12.98
N ARG A 9 -4.57 8.56 -13.88
CA ARG A 9 -4.55 9.97 -13.53
C ARG A 9 -5.47 10.19 -12.33
N LEU A 10 -5.03 10.92 -11.31
CA LEU A 10 -5.89 11.24 -10.18
C LEU A 10 -7.08 12.08 -10.65
N HIS A 11 -8.28 11.59 -10.37
CA HIS A 11 -9.52 12.28 -10.65
C HIS A 11 -9.87 13.20 -9.47
N PHE A 12 -9.31 14.41 -9.45
CA PHE A 12 -9.60 15.40 -8.40
C PHE A 12 -11.09 15.81 -8.35
N ASP A 13 -11.85 15.55 -9.41
CA ASP A 13 -13.30 15.71 -9.46
C ASP A 13 -14.06 14.74 -8.53
N ASP A 14 -13.43 13.67 -8.08
CA ASP A 14 -14.01 12.72 -7.11
C ASP A 14 -13.98 13.29 -5.68
N LEU A 15 -13.14 14.29 -5.42
CA LEU A 15 -13.11 15.01 -4.16
C LEU A 15 -14.17 16.11 -4.17
N SER A 16 -14.95 16.24 -3.09
CA SER A 16 -15.78 17.44 -2.91
C SER A 16 -14.90 18.70 -2.84
N PRO A 17 -15.43 19.90 -3.14
CA PRO A 17 -14.66 21.15 -3.05
C PRO A 17 -13.91 21.30 -1.72
N GLN A 18 -14.61 21.07 -0.60
CA GLN A 18 -14.01 21.12 0.73
C GLN A 18 -12.90 20.07 0.92
N ARG A 19 -13.07 18.86 0.37
CA ARG A 19 -12.04 17.81 0.46
C ARG A 19 -10.82 18.12 -0.39
N PHE A 20 -10.99 18.85 -1.49
CA PHE A 20 -9.87 19.35 -2.29
C PHE A 20 -9.08 20.44 -1.55
N GLU A 21 -9.78 21.32 -0.82
CA GLU A 21 -9.15 22.29 0.08
C GLU A 21 -8.42 21.59 1.24
N ASP A 22 -9.04 20.61 1.89
CA ASP A 22 -8.40 19.80 2.94
C ASP A 22 -7.11 19.11 2.43
N LEU A 23 -7.14 18.57 1.21
CA LEU A 23 -5.96 17.98 0.56
C LEU A 23 -4.88 19.04 0.35
N SER A 24 -5.28 20.20 -0.15
CA SER A 24 -4.37 21.33 -0.42
C SER A 24 -3.70 21.79 0.88
N LEU A 25 -4.46 21.97 1.96
CA LEU A 25 -3.92 22.28 3.29
C LEU A 25 -2.94 21.20 3.77
N ALA A 26 -3.31 19.93 3.68
CA ALA A 26 -2.45 18.83 4.10
C ALA A 26 -1.12 18.79 3.32
N MET A 27 -1.14 19.21 2.05
CA MET A 27 0.07 19.39 1.25
C MET A 27 0.87 20.60 1.72
N ILE A 28 0.24 21.78 1.85
CA ILE A 28 0.89 23.03 2.28
C ILE A 28 1.57 22.88 3.64
N TYR A 29 0.88 22.26 4.60
CA TYR A 29 1.36 22.04 5.96
C TYR A 29 2.75 21.35 6.00
N ARG A 30 3.09 20.57 4.97
CA ARG A 30 4.33 19.78 4.89
C ARG A 30 5.40 20.38 3.97
N ILE A 31 5.20 21.58 3.42
CA ILE A 31 6.19 22.22 2.55
C ILE A 31 7.24 22.96 3.35
N ASN A 32 6.88 23.47 4.52
CA ASN A 32 7.72 24.36 5.30
C ASN A 32 7.41 24.24 6.80
N HIS A 33 8.28 24.82 7.62
CA HIS A 33 8.04 25.03 9.04
C HIS A 33 7.29 26.36 9.22
N TRP A 34 5.97 26.28 9.17
CA TRP A 34 5.11 27.45 9.33
C TRP A 34 5.11 27.93 10.79
N THR A 35 5.25 29.25 10.95
CA THR A 35 5.01 29.93 12.22
C THR A 35 3.52 30.05 12.50
N GLU A 36 2.73 30.34 11.46
CA GLU A 36 1.27 30.41 11.51
C GLU A 36 0.68 29.72 10.27
N ILE A 37 -0.46 29.03 10.44
CA ILE A 37 -1.23 28.48 9.32
C ILE A 37 -2.71 28.40 9.65
N TYR A 38 -3.56 28.96 8.80
CA TYR A 38 -5.01 29.03 8.98
C TYR A 38 -5.74 28.54 7.73
N HIS A 39 -6.86 27.84 7.93
CA HIS A 39 -7.71 27.30 6.86
C HIS A 39 -9.03 28.07 6.79
N TYR A 40 -9.00 29.27 6.20
CA TYR A 40 -10.15 30.16 6.11
C TYR A 40 -11.24 29.66 5.15
N GLY A 41 -10.87 28.89 4.13
CA GLY A 41 -11.81 28.31 3.15
C GLY A 41 -12.94 27.51 3.79
N LYS A 42 -12.64 26.78 4.88
CA LYS A 42 -13.62 25.95 5.60
C LYS A 42 -14.72 26.75 6.31
N THR A 43 -14.45 28.01 6.65
CA THR A 43 -15.41 28.87 7.36
C THR A 43 -16.28 29.71 6.43
N GLY A 44 -16.01 29.71 5.11
CA GLY A 44 -16.84 30.37 4.09
C GLY A 44 -16.68 31.90 3.96
N ALA A 45 -15.92 32.54 4.85
CA ALA A 45 -15.51 33.94 4.76
C ALA A 45 -14.00 34.01 4.46
N ASP A 46 -13.62 33.57 3.26
CA ASP A 46 -12.23 33.33 2.88
C ASP A 46 -11.51 34.58 2.34
N ASP A 47 -12.25 35.63 1.99
CA ASP A 47 -11.73 36.83 1.32
C ASP A 47 -10.76 36.56 0.14
N GLY A 48 -10.97 35.44 -0.55
CA GLY A 48 -10.11 34.98 -1.65
C GLY A 48 -8.84 34.24 -1.20
N ILE A 49 -8.72 33.90 0.08
CA ILE A 49 -7.62 33.16 0.70
C ILE A 49 -8.20 31.92 1.36
N ASP A 50 -8.03 30.74 0.75
CA ASP A 50 -8.49 29.51 1.39
C ASP A 50 -7.56 29.10 2.53
N ILE A 51 -6.25 29.31 2.35
CA ILE A 51 -5.23 29.00 3.35
C ILE A 51 -4.28 30.18 3.45
N TYR A 52 -4.10 30.67 4.68
CA TYR A 52 -3.05 31.63 5.04
C TYR A 52 -1.91 30.86 5.69
N ALA A 53 -0.67 31.19 5.36
CA ALA A 53 0.48 30.69 6.08
C ALA A 53 1.58 31.75 6.21
N GLU A 54 2.36 31.66 7.28
CA GLU A 54 3.50 32.55 7.53
C GLU A 54 4.72 31.71 7.90
N ASP A 55 5.86 31.99 7.27
CA ASP A 55 7.14 31.42 7.66
C ASP A 55 8.16 32.50 8.02
N GLU A 56 9.14 32.13 8.84
CA GLU A 56 10.23 33.02 9.22
C GLU A 56 11.48 32.69 8.41
N LEU A 57 12.04 33.70 7.74
CA LEU A 57 13.30 33.57 7.01
C LEU A 57 14.48 33.65 7.98
N ASN A 58 15.64 33.14 7.57
CA ASN A 58 16.86 33.13 8.40
C ASN A 58 17.32 34.51 8.91
N ASN A 59 16.83 35.60 8.29
CA ASN A 59 17.10 36.98 8.70
C ASN A 59 16.03 37.56 9.65
N GLY A 60 15.14 36.72 10.20
CA GLY A 60 14.05 37.12 11.09
C GLY A 60 12.86 37.78 10.40
N LYS A 61 12.89 37.93 9.06
CA LYS A 61 11.75 38.48 8.33
C LYS A 61 10.67 37.43 8.17
N LYS A 62 9.44 37.81 8.54
CA LYS A 62 8.23 37.04 8.26
C LYS A 62 7.90 37.13 6.77
N ARG A 63 7.49 36.00 6.21
CA ARG A 63 7.05 35.88 4.82
C ARG A 63 5.64 35.30 4.78
N VAL A 64 4.74 36.05 4.16
CA VAL A 64 3.32 35.72 4.09
C VAL A 64 2.98 35.00 2.80
N TRP A 65 2.24 33.90 2.94
CA TRP A 65 1.70 33.11 1.85
C TRP A 65 0.17 33.16 1.88
N ASN A 66 -0.41 33.64 0.78
CA ASN A 66 -1.84 33.46 0.53
C ASN A 66 -2.02 32.35 -0.49
N ILE A 67 -2.83 31.36 -0.14
CA ILE A 67 -3.10 30.21 -0.99
C ILE A 67 -4.60 30.15 -1.31
N GLN A 68 -4.90 30.08 -2.61
CA GLN A 68 -6.26 29.85 -3.10
C GLN A 68 -6.30 28.50 -3.81
N CYS A 69 -7.30 27.70 -3.47
CA CYS A 69 -7.61 26.41 -4.04
C CYS A 69 -8.83 26.54 -4.96
N LYS A 70 -8.78 25.95 -6.16
CA LYS A 70 -9.91 25.94 -7.09
C LYS A 70 -10.09 24.58 -7.74
N ARG A 71 -11.17 23.90 -7.35
CA ARG A 71 -11.57 22.61 -7.93
C ARG A 71 -12.45 22.78 -9.17
N HIS A 72 -11.84 23.19 -10.29
CA HIS A 72 -12.51 23.28 -11.58
C HIS A 72 -11.94 22.28 -12.59
N LYS A 73 -12.79 21.81 -13.51
CA LYS A 73 -12.39 20.97 -14.65
C LYS A 73 -11.56 21.72 -15.70
N LYS A 74 -11.79 23.02 -15.82
CA LYS A 74 -11.08 23.93 -16.73
C LYS A 74 -10.93 25.29 -16.06
N PHE A 75 -9.81 25.94 -16.30
CA PHE A 75 -9.53 27.27 -15.75
C PHE A 75 -9.12 28.22 -16.87
N LYS A 76 -9.95 29.25 -17.10
CA LYS A 76 -9.79 30.22 -18.19
C LYS A 76 -8.99 31.45 -17.73
N LYS A 77 -8.47 32.22 -18.69
CA LYS A 77 -7.72 33.47 -18.46
C LYS A 77 -8.43 34.42 -17.48
N ASN A 78 -9.68 34.78 -17.74
CA ASN A 78 -10.43 35.71 -16.88
C ASN A 78 -10.68 35.17 -15.46
N GLN A 79 -10.58 33.85 -15.24
CA GLN A 79 -10.70 33.27 -13.90
C GLN A 79 -9.39 33.41 -13.11
N LEU A 80 -8.25 33.41 -13.80
CA LEU A 80 -6.92 33.66 -13.20
C LEU A 80 -6.82 35.11 -12.70
N GLU A 81 -7.23 36.07 -13.52
CA GLU A 81 -7.28 37.50 -13.16
C GLU A 81 -8.17 37.70 -11.93
N LYS A 82 -9.39 37.15 -11.94
CA LYS A 82 -10.33 37.22 -10.81
C LYS A 82 -9.78 36.68 -9.48
N VAL A 83 -8.82 35.75 -9.49
CA VAL A 83 -8.18 35.28 -8.25
C VAL A 83 -7.32 36.40 -7.66
N ILE A 84 -6.51 37.05 -8.50
CA ILE A 84 -5.64 38.15 -8.09
C ILE A 84 -6.48 39.35 -7.65
N ASP A 85 -7.49 39.73 -8.44
CA ASP A 85 -8.38 40.85 -8.13
C ASP A 85 -9.07 40.69 -6.78
N LYS A 86 -9.56 39.47 -6.47
CA LYS A 86 -10.22 39.19 -5.19
C LYS A 86 -9.28 39.34 -4.01
N ILE A 87 -8.05 38.83 -4.13
CA ILE A 87 -7.06 38.91 -3.06
C ILE A 87 -6.70 40.37 -2.79
N ILE A 88 -6.47 41.17 -3.84
CA ILE A 88 -6.09 42.57 -3.69
C ILE A 88 -7.26 43.42 -3.17
N ALA A 89 -8.47 43.20 -3.69
CA ALA A 89 -9.62 44.01 -3.30
C ALA A 89 -10.08 43.78 -1.86
N LYS A 90 -9.81 42.60 -1.30
CA LYS A 90 -10.34 42.19 0.02
C LYS A 90 -9.29 42.17 1.13
N ASN A 91 -8.02 42.38 0.81
CA ASN A 91 -6.94 42.32 1.80
C ASN A 91 -6.09 43.60 1.75
N GLU A 92 -5.84 44.21 2.91
CA GLU A 92 -5.04 45.43 3.02
C GLU A 92 -3.55 45.19 2.69
N LYS A 93 -3.06 43.97 2.91
CA LYS A 93 -1.66 43.59 2.69
C LYS A 93 -1.52 42.62 1.53
N ILE A 94 -0.63 42.96 0.61
CA ILE A 94 -0.24 42.09 -0.51
C ILE A 94 0.67 40.99 0.04
N PRO A 95 0.43 39.71 -0.29
CA PRO A 95 1.27 38.60 0.18
C PRO A 95 2.64 38.60 -0.52
N ASP A 96 3.66 38.12 0.19
CA ASP A 96 4.98 37.89 -0.42
C ASP A 96 4.92 36.78 -1.47
N ILE A 97 4.07 35.76 -1.23
CA ILE A 97 3.84 34.64 -2.13
C ILE A 97 2.34 34.39 -2.30
N LEU A 98 1.89 34.37 -3.56
CA LEU A 98 0.57 33.88 -3.94
C LEU A 98 0.71 32.49 -4.54
N LEU A 99 0.04 31.49 -3.96
CA LEU A 99 -0.04 30.15 -4.54
C LEU A 99 -1.46 29.79 -4.93
N LEU A 100 -1.69 29.57 -6.22
CA LEU A 100 -2.95 29.04 -6.74
C LEU A 100 -2.84 27.53 -6.95
N ILE A 101 -3.69 26.75 -6.29
CA ILE A 101 -3.78 25.29 -6.43
C ILE A 101 -5.03 24.94 -7.23
N VAL A 102 -4.90 24.24 -8.36
CA VAL A 102 -6.02 23.92 -9.24
C VAL A 102 -6.12 22.43 -9.55
N ALA A 103 -7.36 21.93 -9.62
CA ALA A 103 -7.67 20.54 -9.93
C ALA A 103 -7.56 20.16 -11.41
N CYS A 104 -7.17 21.09 -12.29
CA CYS A 104 -6.99 20.86 -13.73
C CYS A 104 -5.60 21.27 -14.22
N ASP A 105 -5.28 20.94 -15.47
CA ASP A 105 -4.10 21.50 -16.14
C ASP A 105 -4.42 22.85 -16.77
N ILE A 106 -3.39 23.68 -16.87
CA ILE A 106 -3.45 25.02 -17.45
C ILE A 106 -2.34 25.12 -18.50
N SER A 107 -2.64 25.78 -19.62
CA SER A 107 -1.66 25.98 -20.69
C SER A 107 -0.51 26.88 -20.22
N LYS A 108 0.69 26.67 -20.78
CA LYS A 108 1.86 27.52 -20.51
C LYS A 108 1.54 29.01 -20.63
N LYS A 109 0.88 29.42 -21.72
CA LYS A 109 0.47 30.80 -21.98
C LYS A 109 -0.38 31.40 -20.85
N ASN A 110 -1.32 30.62 -20.28
CA ASN A 110 -2.16 31.10 -19.19
C ASN A 110 -1.40 31.14 -17.86
N ILE A 111 -0.43 30.25 -17.65
CA ILE A 111 0.45 30.29 -16.46
C ILE A 111 1.34 31.53 -16.49
N GLU A 112 1.94 31.84 -17.65
CA GLU A 112 2.75 33.04 -17.85
C GLU A 112 1.89 34.29 -17.63
N HIS A 113 0.74 34.37 -18.29
CA HIS A 113 -0.22 35.47 -18.09
C HIS A 113 -0.61 35.69 -16.63
N PHE A 114 -0.87 34.61 -15.86
CA PHE A 114 -1.19 34.72 -14.44
C PHE A 114 -0.05 35.34 -13.63
N LYS A 115 1.20 35.00 -13.94
CA LYS A 115 2.36 35.56 -13.26
C LYS A 115 2.58 37.02 -13.62
N ASP A 116 2.49 37.34 -14.91
CA ASP A 116 2.68 38.71 -15.41
C ASP A 116 1.62 39.64 -14.81
N TYR A 117 0.35 39.22 -14.83
CA TYR A 117 -0.75 39.98 -14.24
C TYR A 117 -0.60 40.14 -12.72
N ALA A 118 -0.06 39.15 -12.02
CA ALA A 118 0.21 39.26 -10.59
C ALA A 118 1.30 40.30 -10.29
N ILE A 119 2.37 40.33 -11.10
CA ILE A 119 3.48 41.29 -10.97
C ILE A 119 2.97 42.72 -11.25
N GLU A 120 2.18 42.90 -12.31
CA GLU A 120 1.56 44.19 -12.66
C GLU A 120 0.70 44.75 -11.50
N ASN A 121 0.15 43.87 -10.67
CA ASN A 121 -0.67 44.21 -9.52
C ASN A 121 0.09 44.10 -8.16
N GLY A 122 1.41 44.06 -8.19
CA GLY A 122 2.28 44.17 -6.99
C GLY A 122 2.65 42.84 -6.31
N ILE A 123 2.18 41.69 -6.80
CA ILE A 123 2.53 40.36 -6.28
C ILE A 123 3.71 39.80 -7.06
N ASN A 124 4.92 39.95 -6.51
CA ASN A 124 6.16 39.54 -7.19
C ASN A 124 6.34 38.01 -7.32
N ASN A 125 5.73 37.21 -6.43
CA ASN A 125 5.92 35.76 -6.42
C ASN A 125 4.59 34.99 -6.53
N ALA A 126 3.96 35.06 -7.70
CA ALA A 126 2.81 34.22 -8.01
C ALA A 126 3.23 32.83 -8.53
N ARG A 127 2.62 31.78 -7.97
CA ARG A 127 2.88 30.37 -8.27
C ARG A 127 1.57 29.64 -8.55
N ILE A 128 1.66 28.59 -9.36
CA ILE A 128 0.51 27.74 -9.66
C ILE A 128 0.86 26.27 -9.58
N TRP A 129 0.03 25.49 -8.90
CA TRP A 129 0.08 24.04 -8.87
C TRP A 129 -1.09 23.49 -9.66
N THR A 130 -0.80 22.92 -10.82
CA THR A 130 -1.77 22.24 -11.67
C THR A 130 -2.02 20.81 -11.20
N SER A 131 -3.07 20.18 -11.74
CA SER A 131 -3.41 18.79 -11.43
C SER A 131 -2.23 17.84 -11.56
N SER A 132 -1.45 17.98 -12.63
CA SER A 132 -0.24 17.19 -12.90
C SER A 132 0.86 17.40 -11.86
N VAL A 133 1.06 18.62 -11.35
CA VAL A 133 2.04 18.92 -10.29
C VAL A 133 1.59 18.34 -8.96
N ILE A 134 0.31 18.52 -8.61
CA ILE A 134 -0.28 17.98 -7.39
C ILE A 134 -0.15 16.46 -7.39
N GLU A 135 -0.56 15.80 -8.47
CA GLU A 135 -0.46 14.36 -8.66
C GLU A 135 0.98 13.87 -8.52
N SER A 136 1.93 14.51 -9.19
CA SER A 136 3.35 14.15 -9.12
C SER A 136 3.88 14.24 -7.68
N LYS A 137 3.53 15.29 -6.94
CA LYS A 137 3.90 15.45 -5.52
C LYS A 137 3.29 14.36 -4.63
N LEU A 138 2.03 14.00 -4.89
CA LEU A 138 1.34 12.96 -4.15
C LEU A 138 1.98 11.58 -4.33
N TYR A 139 2.30 11.21 -5.57
CA TYR A 139 2.98 9.95 -5.89
C TYR A 139 4.44 9.91 -5.46
N ALA A 140 5.17 11.02 -5.54
CA ALA A 140 6.58 11.05 -5.18
C ALA A 140 6.78 10.96 -3.66
N GLU A 141 5.99 11.71 -2.87
CA GLU A 141 6.37 11.97 -1.48
C GLU A 141 5.21 11.95 -0.47
N ARG A 142 3.95 11.72 -0.88
CA ARG A 142 2.79 11.83 0.02
C ARG A 142 1.80 10.66 -0.14
N HIS A 143 2.33 9.44 -0.03
CA HIS A 143 1.55 8.19 -0.19
C HIS A 143 0.41 8.02 0.81
N ASP A 144 0.53 8.61 1.99
CA ASP A 144 -0.51 8.63 3.01
C ASP A 144 -1.68 9.53 2.60
N LEU A 145 -1.42 10.66 1.93
CA LEU A 145 -2.45 11.52 1.37
C LEU A 145 -3.12 10.84 0.16
N LEU A 146 -2.35 10.15 -0.69
CA LEU A 146 -2.92 9.30 -1.74
C LEU A 146 -3.93 8.29 -1.20
N PHE A 147 -3.59 7.65 -0.07
CA PHE A 147 -4.50 6.71 0.57
C PHE A 147 -5.71 7.43 1.20
N SER A 148 -5.49 8.50 1.95
CA SER A 148 -6.54 9.17 2.72
C SER A 148 -7.56 9.93 1.87
N PHE A 149 -7.15 10.40 0.68
CA PHE A 149 -8.00 11.18 -0.22
C PHE A 149 -8.48 10.38 -1.44
N PHE A 150 -7.69 9.43 -1.94
CA PHE A 150 -8.01 8.68 -3.16
C PHE A 150 -8.09 7.16 -2.97
N GLY A 151 -7.88 6.65 -1.76
CA GLY A 151 -7.83 5.20 -1.48
C GLY A 151 -6.63 4.49 -2.12
N VAL A 152 -5.67 5.21 -2.69
CA VAL A 152 -4.52 4.64 -3.39
C VAL A 152 -3.45 4.23 -2.39
N ASN A 153 -3.29 2.92 -2.17
CA ASN A 153 -2.33 2.38 -1.21
C ASN A 153 -1.10 1.76 -1.90
N LEU A 154 -0.07 2.57 -2.14
CA LEU A 154 1.19 2.11 -2.75
C LEU A 154 2.00 1.19 -1.81
N ASN A 155 1.79 1.31 -0.50
CA ASN A 155 2.51 0.57 0.54
C ASN A 155 1.82 -0.74 0.96
N PHE A 156 0.69 -1.11 0.34
CA PHE A 156 -0.10 -2.30 0.74
C PHE A 156 0.68 -3.60 0.56
N LYS A 157 1.39 -3.76 -0.57
CA LYS A 157 2.16 -4.97 -0.85
C LYS A 157 3.31 -5.18 0.14
N LYS A 158 4.04 -4.10 0.49
CA LYS A 158 5.17 -4.17 1.44
C LYS A 158 4.68 -4.48 2.86
N ARG A 159 3.61 -3.80 3.31
CA ARG A 159 3.02 -4.04 4.64
C ARG A 159 2.44 -5.45 4.77
N ASN A 160 1.73 -5.95 3.76
CA ASN A 160 1.22 -7.33 3.76
C ASN A 160 2.34 -8.37 3.76
N LYS A 161 3.43 -8.14 3.03
CA LYS A 161 4.58 -9.05 3.03
C LYS A 161 5.24 -9.11 4.41
N ILE A 162 5.45 -7.97 5.06
CA ILE A 162 5.99 -7.91 6.44
C ILE A 162 5.05 -8.62 7.43
N ALA A 163 3.74 -8.35 7.35
CA ALA A 163 2.75 -8.98 8.23
C ALA A 163 2.69 -10.50 8.03
N SER A 164 2.71 -10.97 6.77
CA SER A 164 2.75 -12.39 6.41
C SER A 164 4.01 -13.08 6.93
N ILE A 165 5.19 -12.45 6.76
CA ILE A 165 6.47 -12.99 7.30
C ILE A 165 6.41 -13.11 8.82
N ARG A 166 5.95 -12.06 9.54
CA ARG A 166 5.81 -12.09 11.00
C ARG A 166 4.85 -13.19 11.46
N ARG A 167 3.69 -13.33 10.79
CA ARG A 167 2.73 -14.40 11.06
C ARG A 167 3.37 -15.78 10.89
N ASN A 168 4.10 -16.00 9.81
CA ASN A 168 4.75 -17.28 9.52
C ASN A 168 5.85 -17.62 10.54
N ILE A 169 6.65 -16.62 10.97
CA ILE A 169 7.67 -16.80 12.01
C ILE A 169 7.02 -17.18 13.35
N ASN A 170 5.98 -16.44 13.75
CA ASN A 170 5.26 -16.71 15.01
C ASN A 170 4.61 -18.09 14.99
N LEU A 171 3.98 -18.47 13.88
CA LEU A 171 3.38 -19.80 13.72
C LEU A 171 4.45 -20.89 13.83
N LYS A 172 5.59 -20.74 13.14
CA LYS A 172 6.72 -21.68 13.23
C LYS A 172 7.24 -21.85 14.66
N GLN A 173 7.37 -20.75 15.41
CA GLN A 173 7.80 -20.80 16.81
C GLN A 173 6.77 -21.53 17.68
N LYS A 174 5.48 -21.23 17.49
CA LYS A 174 4.39 -21.90 18.20
C LYS A 174 4.37 -23.40 17.91
N MET A 175 4.46 -23.80 16.64
CA MET A 175 4.50 -25.21 16.25
C MET A 175 5.71 -25.94 16.84
N LYS A 176 6.89 -25.30 16.89
CA LYS A 176 8.05 -25.89 17.57
C LYS A 176 7.78 -26.12 19.06
N LYS A 177 7.16 -25.16 19.74
CA LYS A 177 6.80 -25.28 21.15
C LYS A 177 5.79 -26.40 21.38
N ASP A 178 4.77 -26.49 20.54
CA ASP A 178 3.66 -27.41 20.74
C ASP A 178 4.03 -28.85 20.31
N PHE A 179 4.82 -29.01 19.25
CA PHE A 179 5.05 -30.32 18.63
C PHE A 179 6.35 -30.99 19.06
N LEU A 180 7.38 -30.27 19.52
CA LEU A 180 8.67 -30.87 19.87
C LEU A 180 8.69 -31.48 21.28
N LYS A 181 9.45 -32.57 21.43
CA LYS A 181 9.81 -33.13 22.73
C LYS A 181 10.62 -32.14 23.56
N LYS A 182 10.44 -32.19 24.88
CA LYS A 182 11.21 -31.37 25.84
C LYS A 182 12.71 -31.67 25.78
N SER A 183 13.07 -32.93 25.52
CA SER A 183 14.45 -33.38 25.35
C SER A 183 14.59 -34.06 24.00
N ILE A 184 15.54 -33.57 23.19
CA ILE A 184 15.80 -34.05 21.83
C ILE A 184 17.27 -34.45 21.78
N LYS A 185 17.53 -35.68 21.34
CA LYS A 185 18.90 -36.16 21.08
C LYS A 185 19.28 -35.84 19.63
N PRO A 186 20.22 -34.92 19.37
CA PRO A 186 20.50 -34.46 18.00
C PRO A 186 20.91 -35.58 17.05
N GLN A 187 21.69 -36.55 17.55
CA GLN A 187 22.18 -37.71 16.78
C GLN A 187 21.05 -38.56 16.21
N GLU A 188 19.98 -38.78 16.97
CA GLU A 188 18.83 -39.59 16.52
C GLU A 188 18.00 -38.84 15.44
N THR A 189 17.98 -37.51 15.49
CA THR A 189 17.16 -36.69 14.59
C THR A 189 17.81 -36.39 13.24
N LEU A 190 19.09 -36.73 13.06
CA LEU A 190 19.81 -36.54 11.81
C LEU A 190 19.30 -37.50 10.72
N TYR A 191 19.12 -38.78 11.08
CA TYR A 191 18.65 -39.83 10.18
C TYR A 191 17.13 -40.07 10.28
N GLN A 192 16.52 -39.71 11.42
CA GLN A 192 15.09 -39.89 11.66
C GLN A 192 14.48 -38.59 12.19
N PRO A 193 14.28 -37.58 11.32
CA PRO A 193 13.85 -36.25 11.72
C PRO A 193 12.54 -36.24 12.52
N TYR A 194 11.66 -37.21 12.28
CA TYR A 194 10.37 -37.34 12.95
C TYR A 194 10.46 -37.67 14.45
N LYS A 195 11.58 -38.25 14.92
CA LYS A 195 11.75 -38.64 16.33
C LYS A 195 11.71 -37.48 17.32
N LYS A 196 11.89 -36.24 16.85
CA LYS A 196 11.84 -35.03 17.69
C LYS A 196 10.44 -34.58 18.08
N PHE A 197 9.40 -35.09 17.43
CA PHE A 197 8.03 -34.69 17.69
C PHE A 197 7.40 -35.51 18.82
N ASN A 198 6.56 -34.90 19.66
CA ASN A 198 5.81 -35.56 20.73
C ASN A 198 4.78 -36.56 20.18
N TYR A 199 4.25 -36.30 18.99
CA TYR A 199 3.26 -37.11 18.31
C TYR A 199 3.78 -37.43 16.91
N SER A 200 3.60 -38.68 16.48
CA SER A 200 3.94 -39.12 15.12
C SER A 200 2.86 -38.76 14.12
N GLU A 201 1.62 -38.58 14.57
CA GLU A 201 0.45 -38.39 13.72
C GLU A 201 -0.24 -37.06 14.05
N VAL A 202 -0.75 -36.38 13.02
CA VAL A 202 -1.57 -35.18 13.17
C VAL A 202 -2.77 -35.21 12.26
N LEU A 203 -3.85 -34.59 12.75
CA LEU A 203 -5.05 -34.31 11.98
C LEU A 203 -4.93 -32.90 11.39
N ILE A 204 -4.92 -32.80 10.06
CA ILE A 204 -5.03 -31.53 9.35
C ILE A 204 -6.51 -31.32 9.03
N ARG A 205 -7.08 -30.19 9.46
CA ARG A 205 -8.48 -29.85 9.28
C ARG A 205 -8.61 -28.42 8.77
N SER A 206 -9.45 -28.20 7.76
CA SER A 206 -9.85 -26.86 7.32
C SER A 206 -10.59 -26.14 8.44
N ILE A 207 -10.41 -24.82 8.54
CA ILE A 207 -11.13 -24.01 9.54
C ILE A 207 -12.65 -24.07 9.29
N ASP A 208 -13.03 -24.21 8.03
CA ASP A 208 -14.43 -24.26 7.59
C ASP A 208 -14.97 -25.70 7.53
N ASP A 209 -14.20 -26.70 7.95
CA ASP A 209 -14.64 -28.10 7.92
C ASP A 209 -15.77 -28.33 8.94
N THR A 210 -16.86 -28.93 8.48
CA THR A 210 -18.00 -29.36 9.32
C THR A 210 -18.24 -30.86 9.26
N SER A 211 -17.47 -31.58 8.44
CA SER A 211 -17.68 -32.99 8.17
C SER A 211 -17.02 -33.92 9.19
N TYR A 212 -15.90 -33.50 9.82
CA TYR A 212 -15.19 -34.35 10.79
C TYR A 212 -16.11 -34.81 11.95
N PRO A 213 -16.12 -36.11 12.31
CA PRO A 213 -15.21 -37.17 11.86
C PRO A 213 -15.68 -37.99 10.64
N GLU A 214 -16.76 -37.58 9.99
CA GLU A 214 -17.31 -38.24 8.80
C GLU A 214 -16.55 -37.80 7.53
N VAL A 215 -16.61 -38.63 6.48
CA VAL A 215 -15.99 -38.36 5.18
C VAL A 215 -17.08 -38.17 4.12
N GLU A 216 -17.08 -37.02 3.45
CA GLU A 216 -17.91 -36.79 2.27
C GLU A 216 -17.46 -37.72 1.14
N LYS A 217 -18.30 -38.72 0.81
CA LYS A 217 -17.96 -39.77 -0.16
C LYS A 217 -17.94 -39.28 -1.62
N ASP A 218 -18.60 -38.17 -1.90
CA ASP A 218 -18.85 -37.70 -3.28
C ASP A 218 -17.89 -36.60 -3.74
N ASN A 219 -16.94 -36.18 -2.89
CA ASN A 219 -16.05 -35.07 -3.18
C ASN A 219 -14.74 -35.57 -3.83
N LEU A 220 -14.50 -35.21 -5.09
CA LEU A 220 -13.26 -35.53 -5.81
C LEU A 220 -12.14 -34.60 -5.34
N GLY A 221 -11.21 -35.09 -4.52
CA GLY A 221 -10.04 -34.31 -4.09
C GLY A 221 -9.48 -34.73 -2.72
N ILE A 222 -8.64 -33.88 -2.14
CA ILE A 222 -8.18 -34.03 -0.75
C ILE A 222 -9.33 -33.58 0.16
N SER A 223 -9.74 -34.46 1.08
CA SER A 223 -10.77 -34.17 2.08
C SER A 223 -10.45 -32.87 2.86
N SER A 224 -11.50 -32.16 3.30
CA SER A 224 -11.42 -30.98 4.15
C SER A 224 -10.75 -31.27 5.51
N TRP A 225 -10.64 -32.55 5.87
CA TRP A 225 -9.75 -33.03 6.92
C TRP A 225 -9.07 -34.35 6.52
N PHE A 226 -7.84 -34.55 6.97
CA PHE A 226 -7.11 -35.81 6.76
C PHE A 226 -6.04 -36.01 7.83
N LYS A 227 -5.69 -37.28 8.07
CA LYS A 227 -4.64 -37.68 9.01
C LYS A 227 -3.33 -37.87 8.25
N VAL A 228 -2.22 -37.43 8.83
CA VAL A 228 -0.87 -37.61 8.28
C VAL A 228 0.14 -37.95 9.36
N GLU A 229 1.28 -38.50 8.95
CA GLU A 229 2.44 -38.65 9.82
C GLU A 229 3.39 -37.47 9.67
N ILE A 230 3.86 -36.90 10.78
CA ILE A 230 4.81 -35.79 10.74
C ILE A 230 6.21 -36.33 10.46
N TYR A 231 6.86 -35.82 9.42
CA TYR A 231 8.25 -36.13 9.12
C TYR A 231 9.22 -35.06 9.66
N ASN A 232 8.98 -33.78 9.33
CA ASN A 232 9.91 -32.70 9.67
C ASN A 232 9.25 -31.31 9.67
N PHE A 233 9.98 -30.30 10.12
CA PHE A 233 9.66 -28.90 9.82
C PHE A 233 10.27 -28.51 8.48
N TYR A 234 9.49 -27.80 7.67
CA TYR A 234 9.94 -27.22 6.41
C TYR A 234 10.07 -25.68 6.52
N TYR A 235 10.60 -25.01 5.50
CA TYR A 235 10.86 -23.56 5.59
C TYR A 235 9.57 -22.74 5.79
N ASN A 236 8.43 -23.21 5.27
CA ASN A 236 7.13 -22.56 5.35
C ASN A 236 6.01 -23.44 5.96
N GLY A 237 6.34 -24.53 6.66
CA GLY A 237 5.31 -25.42 7.21
C GLY A 237 5.84 -26.72 7.80
N LEU A 238 5.07 -27.78 7.62
CA LEU A 238 5.41 -29.15 8.00
C LEU A 238 5.69 -29.97 6.75
N GLU A 239 6.65 -30.88 6.89
CA GLU A 239 6.84 -31.99 5.98
C GLU A 239 6.18 -33.21 6.60
N VAL A 240 5.33 -33.88 5.82
CA VAL A 240 4.48 -34.98 6.30
C VAL A 240 4.53 -36.15 5.31
N ILE A 241 4.28 -37.34 5.81
CA ILE A 241 4.13 -38.55 5.00
C ILE A 241 2.63 -38.75 4.76
N LEU A 242 2.23 -38.71 3.49
CA LEU A 242 0.84 -38.90 3.04
C LEU A 242 0.55 -40.35 2.66
N ASN A 243 1.51 -41.03 2.04
CA ASN A 243 1.40 -42.42 1.62
C ASN A 243 2.80 -43.02 1.42
N LEU A 244 2.91 -44.34 1.55
CA LEU A 244 4.12 -45.10 1.25
C LEU A 244 3.92 -45.83 -0.09
N LYS A 245 4.84 -45.63 -1.03
CA LYS A 245 4.87 -46.40 -2.28
C LYS A 245 6.02 -47.40 -2.24
N LYS A 246 5.78 -48.59 -2.78
CA LYS A 246 6.84 -49.59 -2.98
C LYS A 246 7.65 -49.20 -4.21
N CYS A 247 8.97 -49.34 -4.13
CA CYS A 247 9.86 -49.22 -5.28
C CYS A 247 10.68 -50.49 -5.45
N ILE A 248 11.16 -50.71 -6.66
CA ILE A 248 12.17 -51.71 -7.00
C ILE A 248 13.47 -51.00 -7.33
N ILE A 249 14.59 -51.62 -6.99
CA ILE A 249 15.94 -51.13 -7.27
C ILE A 249 16.73 -52.29 -7.89
N ASP A 250 17.39 -52.03 -9.02
CA ASP A 250 18.25 -53.02 -9.69
C ASP A 250 19.70 -52.97 -9.18
N GLU A 251 20.53 -53.91 -9.63
CA GLU A 251 21.96 -54.00 -9.25
C GLU A 251 22.78 -52.76 -9.68
N ASN A 252 22.29 -51.98 -10.64
CA ASN A 252 22.91 -50.77 -11.15
C ASN A 252 22.40 -49.50 -10.44
N TRP A 253 21.64 -49.63 -9.35
CA TRP A 253 21.02 -48.54 -8.59
C TRP A 253 19.96 -47.74 -9.35
N ASN A 254 19.40 -48.27 -10.44
CA ASN A 254 18.21 -47.70 -11.06
C ASN A 254 16.99 -48.06 -10.22
N TRP A 255 16.02 -47.15 -10.10
CA TRP A 255 14.82 -47.37 -9.30
C TRP A 255 13.54 -47.03 -10.08
N ASP A 256 12.47 -47.78 -9.82
CA ASP A 256 11.13 -47.53 -10.36
C ASP A 256 10.06 -47.74 -9.27
N VAL A 257 8.94 -47.02 -9.37
CA VAL A 257 7.81 -47.14 -8.45
C VAL A 257 6.90 -48.26 -8.91
N VAL A 258 6.56 -49.18 -8.01
CA VAL A 258 5.70 -50.32 -8.34
C VAL A 258 4.32 -50.10 -7.75
N GLU A 259 3.31 -50.15 -8.62
CA GLU A 259 1.92 -50.10 -8.19
C GLU A 259 1.54 -51.39 -7.45
N TYR A 260 0.52 -51.29 -6.59
CA TYR A 260 0.13 -52.42 -5.74
C TYR A 260 -0.24 -53.68 -6.55
N ASP A 261 -0.76 -53.51 -7.77
CA ASP A 261 -1.25 -54.59 -8.62
C ASP A 261 -0.24 -55.09 -9.68
N ASP A 262 0.94 -54.46 -9.80
CA ASP A 262 1.94 -54.86 -10.80
C ASP A 262 2.74 -56.09 -10.28
N THR A 263 2.17 -57.27 -10.48
CA THR A 263 2.72 -58.57 -10.05
C THR A 263 3.80 -59.11 -11.01
N GLU A 264 3.87 -58.62 -12.25
CA GLU A 264 4.85 -59.06 -13.25
C GLU A 264 6.23 -58.43 -13.02
N ARG A 265 6.30 -57.12 -12.72
CA ARG A 265 7.59 -56.47 -12.42
C ARG A 265 8.18 -56.90 -11.08
N LYS A 266 7.35 -57.27 -10.10
CA LYS A 266 7.79 -57.80 -8.79
C LYS A 266 8.51 -59.15 -8.88
N LYS A 267 8.31 -59.93 -9.95
CA LYS A 267 8.95 -61.24 -10.18
C LYS A 267 10.31 -61.17 -10.87
N LYS A 268 10.73 -59.99 -11.34
CA LYS A 268 12.02 -59.78 -12.03
C LYS A 268 13.13 -59.26 -11.11
N ILE A 269 12.90 -59.34 -9.80
CA ILE A 269 13.88 -59.11 -8.72
C ILE A 269 14.56 -60.44 -8.41
#